data_AF-A0A965IGR9-F1
#
_entry.id   AF-A0A965IGR9-F1
#
_cell.length_a   1.000
_cell.length_b   1.000
_cell.length_c   1.000
_cell.angle_alpha   90.00
_cell.angle_beta   90.00
_cell.angle_gamma   90.00
#
_symmetry.space_group_name_H-M   'P 1'
#
loop_
_entity.id
_entity.type
_entity.pdbx_description
1 polymer ?
#
loop_
_entity_poly.entity_id
_entity_poly.type
_entity_poly.pdbx_seq_one_letter_code
_entity_poly.pdbx_strand_id
1 'polypeptide(L)'
;MPNQRKNGYLGSPDFVEPHIYALSFRGKIAYIGKSTGGKRGYFTGGVIPNKIGKEKFIKGVIEYCDVDQLNNKEIYWIKKFEPRFNLATGGQGGLVGDANPAKRLEVKEKISKALKNRPFSEEHKQKLREAKLRNPVRYWKNKPRPEETKKRVSEGVKRYYENKRSCETL
;
A
#
# COMPACT_ATOMS: atom_id res chain seq x y z
N MET A 1 2.93 4.32 -30.76
CA MET A 1 4.17 3.94 -30.06
C MET A 1 3.81 3.16 -28.79
N PRO A 2 3.90 1.83 -28.77
CA PRO A 2 3.56 1.08 -27.56
C PRO A 2 4.59 1.38 -26.46
N ASN A 3 4.05 1.73 -25.30
CA ASN A 3 4.74 2.14 -24.09
C ASN A 3 5.54 0.96 -23.53
N GLN A 4 6.81 0.83 -23.94
CA GLN A 4 7.75 -0.13 -23.36
C GLN A 4 8.02 0.28 -21.92
N ARG A 5 7.27 -0.30 -20.97
CA ARG A 5 7.66 -0.33 -19.56
C ARG A 5 8.96 -1.11 -19.46
N LYS A 6 10.10 -0.43 -19.58
CA LYS A 6 11.44 -0.91 -19.24
C LYS A 6 11.48 -1.20 -17.73
N ASN A 7 10.88 -2.31 -17.31
CA ASN A 7 11.01 -2.85 -15.96
C ASN A 7 12.20 -3.83 -15.86
N GLY A 8 13.17 -3.73 -16.78
CA GLY A 8 14.47 -4.39 -16.63
C GLY A 8 15.36 -3.49 -15.80
N TYR A 9 15.49 -3.79 -14.51
CA TYR A 9 16.37 -3.04 -13.62
C TYR A 9 17.83 -3.40 -13.88
N LEU A 10 18.69 -2.38 -13.93
CA LEU A 10 20.13 -2.56 -13.96
C LEU A 10 20.56 -3.30 -12.69
N GLY A 11 21.02 -4.55 -12.81
CA GLY A 11 21.63 -5.29 -11.69
C GLY A 11 20.71 -6.10 -10.77
N SER A 12 19.47 -6.40 -11.15
CA SER A 12 18.78 -7.57 -10.56
C SER A 12 19.06 -8.78 -11.43
N PRO A 13 19.90 -9.74 -11.00
CA PRO A 13 20.06 -10.98 -11.73
C PRO A 13 18.68 -11.63 -11.92
N ASP A 14 18.47 -12.24 -13.08
CA ASP A 14 17.28 -13.04 -13.36
C ASP A 14 17.37 -14.33 -12.53
N PHE A 15 17.06 -14.22 -11.24
CA PHE A 15 16.92 -15.38 -10.37
C PHE A 15 15.58 -16.05 -10.65
N VAL A 16 15.60 -17.06 -11.51
CA VAL A 16 14.40 -17.74 -12.04
C VAL A 16 13.96 -18.93 -11.19
N GLU A 17 14.82 -19.40 -10.29
CA GLU A 17 14.54 -20.51 -9.38
C GLU A 17 14.03 -20.01 -8.03
N PRO A 18 13.32 -20.82 -7.22
CA PRO A 18 12.95 -20.44 -5.88
C PRO A 18 14.20 -20.27 -4.98
N HIS A 19 14.26 -19.15 -4.26
CA HIS A 19 15.45 -18.75 -3.51
C HIS A 19 15.14 -17.81 -2.35
N ILE A 20 16.04 -17.80 -1.38
CA ILE A 20 16.18 -16.77 -0.35
C ILE A 20 17.17 -15.72 -0.84
N TYR A 21 16.79 -14.45 -0.81
CA TYR A 21 17.66 -13.32 -1.14
C TYR A 21 17.90 -12.40 0.05
N ALA A 22 19.07 -11.76 0.06
CA ALA A 22 19.41 -10.67 0.95
C ALA A 22 19.54 -9.36 0.18
N LEU A 23 19.18 -8.27 0.85
CA LEU A 23 19.56 -6.92 0.45
C LEU A 23 20.63 -6.41 1.41
N SER A 24 21.79 -6.06 0.88
CA SER A 24 22.87 -5.42 1.62
C SER A 24 22.79 -3.90 1.45
N PHE A 25 22.96 -3.16 2.54
CA PHE A 25 23.07 -1.71 2.54
C PHE A 25 24.32 -1.32 3.33
N ARG A 26 25.24 -0.58 2.69
CA ARG A 26 26.53 -0.18 3.28
C ARG A 26 27.32 -1.38 3.85
N GLY A 27 27.37 -2.49 3.11
CA GLY A 27 28.13 -3.68 3.47
C GLY A 27 27.48 -4.58 4.54
N LYS A 28 26.28 -4.25 5.03
CA LYS A 28 25.56 -5.06 6.03
C LYS A 28 24.27 -5.61 5.45
N ILE A 29 23.92 -6.85 5.79
CA ILE A 29 22.61 -7.43 5.46
C ILE A 29 21.54 -6.61 6.18
N ALA A 30 20.68 -5.99 5.37
CA ALA A 30 19.70 -5.03 5.82
C ALA A 30 18.28 -5.60 5.73
N TYR A 31 18.04 -6.55 4.82
CA TYR A 31 16.76 -7.23 4.67
C TYR A 31 16.97 -8.64 4.10
N ILE A 32 16.11 -9.56 4.48
CA ILE A 32 16.04 -10.92 3.96
C ILE A 32 14.60 -11.20 3.52
N GLY A 33 14.44 -11.83 2.36
CA GLY A 33 13.13 -12.29 1.90
C GLY A 33 13.24 -13.47 0.95
N LYS A 34 12.09 -14.05 0.63
CA LYS A 34 11.97 -15.17 -0.32
C LYS A 34 11.37 -14.76 -1.66
N SER A 35 11.69 -15.53 -2.70
CA SER A 35 11.08 -15.45 -4.02
C SER A 35 10.89 -16.84 -4.59
N THR A 36 9.81 -17.06 -5.33
CA THR A 36 9.59 -18.29 -6.11
C THR A 36 10.28 -18.26 -7.47
N GLY A 37 11.00 -17.18 -7.81
CA GLY A 37 11.67 -17.02 -9.10
C GLY A 37 10.73 -16.72 -10.29
N GLY A 38 9.41 -16.85 -10.13
CA GLY A 38 8.44 -16.68 -11.21
C GLY A 38 8.32 -15.27 -11.81
N LYS A 39 8.96 -14.26 -11.23
CA LYS A 39 8.94 -12.88 -11.74
C LYS A 39 10.36 -12.40 -12.05
N ARG A 40 10.68 -12.29 -13.34
CA ARG A 40 11.93 -11.70 -13.83
C ARG A 40 12.10 -10.27 -13.34
N GLY A 41 13.32 -9.93 -12.94
CA GLY A 41 13.65 -8.63 -12.33
C GLY A 41 12.93 -8.32 -11.00
N TYR A 42 12.42 -9.33 -10.29
CA TYR A 42 11.82 -9.09 -8.97
C TYR A 42 12.89 -8.68 -7.96
N PHE A 43 12.76 -7.48 -7.41
CA PHE A 43 13.70 -6.97 -6.40
C PHE A 43 13.25 -7.36 -4.98
N THR A 44 12.10 -6.85 -4.50
CA THR A 44 11.45 -7.21 -3.22
C THR A 44 10.01 -6.67 -3.17
N GLY A 45 9.24 -7.03 -2.13
CA GLY A 45 7.84 -6.66 -1.87
C GLY A 45 7.58 -5.18 -1.52
N GLY A 46 8.55 -4.30 -1.74
CA GLY A 46 8.26 -2.89 -2.04
C GLY A 46 7.97 -1.93 -0.89
N VAL A 47 8.18 -2.27 0.40
CA VAL A 47 8.04 -1.24 1.46
C VAL A 47 9.37 -0.53 1.74
N ILE A 48 10.47 -1.27 1.88
CA ILE A 48 11.76 -0.73 2.33
C ILE A 48 12.50 0.02 1.21
N PRO A 49 12.67 -0.54 0.00
CA PRO A 49 13.40 0.17 -1.06
C PRO A 49 12.65 1.39 -1.59
N ASN A 50 11.32 1.41 -1.47
CA ASN A 50 10.52 2.56 -1.90
C ASN A 50 10.68 3.76 -0.96
N LYS A 51 11.06 3.55 0.31
CA LYS A 51 11.33 4.63 1.27
C LYS A 51 12.76 5.17 1.18
N ILE A 52 13.75 4.29 1.00
CA ILE A 52 15.18 4.63 1.09
C ILE A 52 15.82 4.86 -0.29
N GLY A 53 15.22 4.31 -1.35
CA GLY A 53 15.74 4.26 -2.71
C GLY A 53 16.36 2.88 -3.01
N LYS A 54 15.97 2.28 -4.14
CA LYS A 54 16.40 0.94 -4.55
C LYS A 54 17.89 0.84 -4.86
N GLU A 55 18.47 1.87 -5.46
CA GLU A 55 19.88 1.94 -5.90
C GLU A 55 20.89 1.85 -4.76
N LYS A 56 20.44 2.05 -3.52
CA LYS A 56 21.29 1.98 -2.34
C LYS A 56 21.53 0.55 -1.85
N PHE A 57 20.76 -0.42 -2.35
CA PHE A 57 20.83 -1.80 -1.91
C PHE A 57 21.48 -2.68 -2.98
N ILE A 58 22.35 -3.58 -2.53
CA ILE A 58 22.88 -4.68 -3.35
C ILE A 58 22.04 -5.92 -3.05
N LYS A 59 21.45 -6.52 -4.08
CA LYS A 59 20.68 -7.76 -3.96
C LYS A 59 21.55 -8.97 -4.29
N GLY A 60 21.51 -10.01 -3.46
CA GLY A 60 22.15 -11.29 -3.71
C GLY A 60 21.31 -12.47 -3.22
N VAL A 61 21.52 -13.65 -3.80
CA VAL A 61 20.94 -14.91 -3.31
C VAL A 61 21.77 -15.43 -2.15
N ILE A 62 21.11 -15.82 -1.07
CA ILE A 62 21.73 -16.52 0.06
C ILE A 62 21.71 -18.04 -0.20
N GLU A 63 20.56 -18.56 -0.63
CA GLU A 63 20.33 -19.99 -0.79
C GLU A 63 19.21 -20.24 -1.81
N TYR A 64 19.43 -21.19 -2.72
CA TYR A 64 18.37 -21.77 -3.55
C TYR A 64 17.73 -22.94 -2.80
N CYS A 65 16.41 -23.06 -2.84
CA CYS A 65 15.69 -24.11 -2.14
C CYS A 65 14.34 -24.37 -2.79
N ASP A 66 13.71 -25.50 -2.44
CA ASP A 66 12.39 -25.83 -2.95
C ASP A 66 11.30 -24.90 -2.36
N VAL A 67 10.17 -24.79 -3.07
CA VAL A 67 9.08 -23.84 -2.76
C VAL A 67 8.49 -24.10 -1.36
N ASP A 68 8.36 -25.36 -0.98
CA ASP A 68 7.89 -25.82 0.33
C ASP A 68 8.85 -25.44 1.47
N GLN A 69 10.14 -25.32 1.18
CA GLN A 69 11.18 -24.94 2.15
C GLN A 69 11.35 -23.42 2.31
N LEU A 70 10.87 -22.61 1.37
CA LEU A 70 11.09 -21.15 1.38
C LEU A 70 10.71 -20.47 2.69
N ASN A 71 9.60 -20.89 3.31
CA ASN A 71 9.13 -20.30 4.57
C ASN A 71 10.11 -20.58 5.71
N ASN A 72 10.51 -21.85 5.87
CA ASN A 72 11.38 -22.27 6.96
C ASN A 72 12.79 -21.69 6.81
N LYS A 73 13.30 -21.64 5.58
CA LYS A 73 14.60 -21.04 5.26
C LYS A 73 14.61 -19.52 5.45
N GLU A 74 13.55 -18.83 5.05
CA GLU A 74 13.39 -17.39 5.31
C GLU A 74 13.44 -17.09 6.81
N ILE A 75 12.70 -17.84 7.63
CA ILE A 75 12.71 -17.69 9.09
C ILE A 75 14.10 -17.95 9.67
N TYR A 76 14.76 -19.02 9.23
CA TYR A 76 16.12 -19.37 9.66
C TYR A 76 17.11 -18.23 9.40
N TRP A 77 17.13 -17.70 8.17
CA TRP A 77 18.08 -16.65 7.80
C TRP A 77 17.78 -15.31 8.47
N ILE A 78 16.50 -14.95 8.66
CA ILE A 78 16.11 -13.77 9.43
C ILE A 78 16.59 -13.89 10.88
N LYS A 79 16.39 -15.06 11.51
CA LYS A 79 16.85 -15.32 12.88
C LYS A 79 18.38 -15.28 12.99
N LYS A 80 19.09 -15.76 11.98
CA LYS A 80 20.56 -15.81 11.98
C LYS A 80 21.22 -14.43 11.81
N PHE A 81 20.64 -13.55 11.01
CA PHE A 81 21.25 -12.27 10.66
C PHE A 81 20.60 -11.04 11.29
N GLU A 82 19.41 -11.20 11.89
CA GLU A 82 18.62 -10.13 12.53
C GLU A 82 18.62 -8.82 11.74
N PRO A 83 18.23 -8.85 10.44
CA PRO A 83 18.38 -7.70 9.57
C PRO A 83 17.46 -6.55 9.98
N ARG A 84 18.02 -5.34 10.01
CA ARG A 84 17.35 -4.10 10.48
C ARG A 84 15.95 -3.87 9.90
N PHE A 85 15.71 -4.24 8.64
CA PHE A 85 14.45 -3.95 7.96
C PHE A 85 13.43 -5.09 7.95
N ASN A 86 13.75 -6.28 8.49
CA ASN A 86 12.73 -7.29 8.71
C ASN A 86 11.94 -6.94 9.98
N LEU A 87 10.69 -6.54 9.80
CA LEU A 87 9.79 -6.17 10.90
C LEU A 87 9.16 -7.38 11.61
N ALA A 88 9.25 -8.56 10.98
CA ALA A 88 8.69 -9.80 11.47
C ALA A 88 9.67 -10.95 11.22
N THR A 89 9.47 -12.06 11.93
CA THR A 89 10.29 -13.28 11.87
C THR A 89 10.25 -13.99 10.51
N GLY A 90 9.41 -13.56 9.57
CA GLY A 90 9.26 -14.16 8.24
C GLY A 90 8.24 -15.29 8.20
N GLY A 91 8.20 -16.04 7.10
CA GLY A 91 7.33 -17.21 6.94
C GLY A 91 5.92 -16.85 6.49
N GLN A 92 5.22 -15.97 7.21
CA GLN A 92 3.90 -15.49 6.82
C GLN A 92 4.04 -14.27 5.91
N GLY A 93 3.95 -14.48 4.60
CA GLY A 93 3.51 -13.39 3.73
C GLY A 93 2.21 -12.86 4.34
N GLY A 94 2.19 -11.58 4.76
CA GLY A 94 1.05 -11.03 5.49
C GLY A 94 -0.26 -11.43 4.81
N LEU A 95 -1.30 -11.74 5.59
CA LEU A 95 -2.57 -12.23 5.06
C LEU A 95 -3.07 -11.24 3.99
N VAL A 96 -2.91 -11.62 2.72
CA VAL A 96 -3.21 -10.80 1.54
C VAL A 96 -4.41 -11.40 0.82
N GLY A 97 -5.11 -10.59 0.03
CA GLY A 97 -6.29 -11.06 -0.68
C GLY A 97 -7.40 -11.49 0.27
N ASP A 98 -8.02 -12.64 -0.01
CA ASP A 98 -9.17 -13.17 0.73
C ASP A 98 -8.78 -13.88 2.04
N ALA A 99 -7.49 -14.20 2.20
CA ALA A 99 -6.95 -14.70 3.45
C ALA A 99 -6.90 -13.62 4.55
N ASN A 100 -7.03 -12.34 4.19
CA ASN A 100 -7.06 -11.24 5.15
C ASN A 100 -8.37 -11.25 5.96
N PRO A 101 -8.34 -11.47 7.29
CA PRO A 101 -9.53 -11.48 8.13
C PRO A 101 -10.34 -10.18 8.05
N ALA A 102 -9.68 -9.05 7.81
CA ALA A 102 -10.33 -7.74 7.63
C ALA A 102 -11.21 -7.65 6.38
N LYS A 103 -11.06 -8.58 5.41
CA LYS A 103 -11.91 -8.64 4.22
C LYS A 103 -13.20 -9.42 4.41
N ARG A 104 -13.32 -10.21 5.48
CA ARG A 104 -14.55 -10.96 5.81
C ARG A 104 -15.71 -9.98 6.01
N LEU A 105 -16.90 -10.33 5.52
CA LEU A 105 -18.08 -9.46 5.56
C LEU A 105 -18.39 -9.00 7.00
N GLU A 106 -18.40 -9.92 7.95
CA GLU A 106 -18.65 -9.64 9.37
C GLU A 106 -17.67 -8.60 9.95
N VAL A 107 -16.39 -8.70 9.59
CA VAL A 107 -15.35 -7.79 10.09
C VAL A 107 -15.51 -6.41 9.44
N LYS A 108 -15.82 -6.36 8.14
CA LYS A 108 -16.14 -5.10 7.45
C LYS A 108 -17.34 -4.42 8.07
N GLU A 109 -18.40 -5.16 8.39
CA GLU A 109 -19.59 -4.62 9.04
C GLU A 109 -19.29 -4.05 10.42
N LYS A 110 -18.54 -4.78 11.25
CA LYS A 110 -18.12 -4.31 12.58
C LYS A 110 -17.31 -3.01 12.48
N ILE A 111 -16.34 -2.95 11.57
CA ILE A 111 -15.54 -1.75 11.31
C ILE A 111 -16.45 -0.60 10.82
N SER A 112 -17.35 -0.88 9.88
CA SER A 112 -18.27 0.12 9.33
C SER A 112 -19.18 0.68 10.42
N LYS A 113 -19.75 -0.16 11.28
CA LYS A 113 -20.62 0.27 12.40
C LYS A 113 -19.85 1.15 13.39
N ALA A 114 -18.63 0.73 13.76
CA ALA A 114 -17.79 1.48 14.70
C ALA A 114 -17.33 2.86 14.15
N LEU A 115 -17.14 2.99 12.84
CA LEU A 115 -16.69 4.24 12.21
C LEU A 115 -17.85 5.14 11.77
N LYS A 116 -19.07 4.61 11.64
CA LYS A 116 -20.24 5.38 11.23
C LYS A 116 -20.49 6.51 12.23
N ASN A 117 -20.70 7.72 11.72
CA ASN A 117 -20.95 8.94 12.51
C ASN A 117 -19.84 9.35 13.50
N ARG A 118 -18.66 8.73 13.45
CA ARG A 118 -17.53 9.13 14.29
C ARG A 118 -17.12 10.57 13.94
N PRO A 119 -17.20 11.53 14.88
CA PRO A 119 -16.77 12.90 14.61
C PRO A 119 -15.25 12.95 14.46
N PHE A 120 -14.78 13.73 13.49
CA PHE A 120 -13.36 14.05 13.37
C PHE A 120 -12.99 15.20 14.31
N SER A 121 -11.78 15.16 14.87
CA SER A 121 -11.24 16.29 15.63
C SER A 121 -11.02 17.51 14.73
N GLU A 122 -11.05 18.70 15.32
CA GLU A 122 -10.78 19.95 14.59
C GLU A 122 -9.40 19.96 13.93
N GLU A 123 -8.38 19.46 14.65
CA GLU A 123 -7.03 19.32 14.11
C GLU A 123 -7.01 18.42 12.85
N HIS A 124 -7.78 17.33 12.85
CA HIS A 124 -7.88 16.44 11.70
C HIS A 124 -8.57 17.14 10.51
N LYS A 125 -9.66 17.87 10.77
CA LYS A 125 -10.37 18.66 9.75
C LYS A 125 -9.44 19.71 9.12
N GLN A 126 -8.63 20.37 9.94
CA GLN A 126 -7.65 21.37 9.49
C GLN A 126 -6.58 20.75 8.59
N LYS A 127 -5.97 19.64 9.00
CA LYS A 127 -4.98 18.91 8.19
C LYS A 127 -5.55 18.45 6.84
N LEU A 128 -6.80 17.99 6.81
CA LEU A 128 -7.48 17.63 5.55
C LEU A 128 -7.69 18.84 4.63
N ARG A 129 -8.06 20.00 5.19
CA ARG A 129 -8.21 21.25 4.44
C ARG A 129 -6.88 21.68 3.82
N GLU A 130 -5.81 21.71 4.62
CA GLU A 130 -4.46 22.07 4.17
C GLU A 130 -3.96 21.13 3.06
N ALA A 131 -4.18 19.82 3.20
CA ALA A 131 -3.80 18.84 2.18
C ALA A 131 -4.53 19.07 0.84
N LYS A 132 -5.83 19.37 0.88
CA LYS A 132 -6.63 19.69 -0.33
C LYS A 132 -6.18 20.99 -0.99
N LEU A 133 -5.84 22.00 -0.21
CA LEU A 133 -5.31 23.28 -0.72
C LEU A 133 -3.92 23.11 -1.35
N ARG A 134 -3.08 22.26 -0.76
CA ARG A 134 -1.73 21.97 -1.28
C ARG A 134 -1.76 21.23 -2.61
N ASN A 135 -2.72 20.33 -2.81
CA ASN A 135 -2.84 19.53 -4.03
C ASN A 135 -4.23 19.68 -4.68
N PRO A 136 -4.54 20.85 -5.26
CA PRO A 136 -5.82 21.08 -5.90
C PRO A 136 -5.91 20.26 -7.19
N VAL A 137 -7.12 19.79 -7.50
CA VAL A 137 -7.38 19.09 -8.77
C VAL A 137 -7.09 20.05 -9.92
N ARG A 138 -6.03 19.76 -10.70
CA ARG A 138 -5.49 20.65 -11.74
C ARG A 138 -6.56 21.17 -12.70
N TYR A 139 -7.46 20.31 -13.14
CA TYR A 139 -8.53 20.65 -14.09
C TYR A 139 -9.44 21.80 -13.59
N TRP A 140 -9.68 21.87 -12.28
CA TRP A 140 -10.57 22.85 -11.66
C TRP A 140 -9.83 24.07 -11.12
N LYS A 141 -8.49 24.12 -11.22
CA LYS A 141 -7.70 25.25 -10.74
C LYS A 141 -8.07 26.51 -11.52
N ASN A 142 -8.44 27.57 -10.80
CA ASN A 142 -8.85 28.87 -11.34
C ASN A 142 -10.10 28.85 -12.25
N LYS A 143 -10.85 27.74 -12.33
CA LYS A 143 -12.09 27.70 -13.08
C LYS A 143 -13.26 28.04 -12.15
N PRO A 144 -13.94 29.18 -12.34
CA PRO A 144 -15.19 29.42 -11.63
C PRO A 144 -16.23 28.40 -12.09
N ARG A 145 -17.09 27.96 -11.16
CA ARG A 145 -18.28 27.20 -11.55
C ARG A 145 -19.31 28.13 -12.20
N PRO A 146 -20.00 27.71 -13.27
CA PRO A 146 -21.12 28.44 -13.83
C PRO A 146 -22.20 28.70 -12.76
N GLU A 147 -22.85 29.86 -12.81
CA GLU A 147 -23.81 30.27 -11.79
C GLU A 147 -25.01 29.32 -11.71
N GLU A 148 -25.51 28.87 -12.86
CA GLU A 148 -26.55 27.85 -12.96
C GLU A 148 -26.18 26.56 -12.23
N THR A 149 -24.91 26.13 -12.34
CA THR A 149 -24.43 24.94 -11.65
C THR A 149 -24.39 25.14 -10.14
N LYS A 150 -24.00 26.34 -9.67
CA LYS A 150 -24.04 26.66 -8.23
C LYS A 150 -25.48 26.63 -7.70
N LYS A 151 -26.41 27.23 -8.45
CA LYS A 151 -27.84 27.26 -8.11
C LYS A 151 -28.41 25.85 -8.03
N ARG A 152 -28.18 25.02 -9.05
CA ARG A 152 -28.64 23.62 -9.09
C ARG A 152 -28.10 22.78 -7.92
N VAL A 153 -26.83 22.98 -7.55
CA VAL A 153 -26.23 22.30 -6.38
C VAL A 153 -26.90 22.78 -5.09
N SER A 154 -27.10 24.09 -4.92
CA SER A 154 -27.74 24.69 -3.75
C SER A 154 -29.17 24.16 -3.56
N GLU A 155 -29.97 24.20 -4.62
CA GLU A 155 -31.35 23.69 -4.63
C GLU A 155 -31.41 22.18 -4.34
N GLY A 156 -30.50 21.40 -4.93
CA GLY A 156 -30.41 19.96 -4.67
C GLY A 156 -30.10 19.64 -3.21
N VAL A 157 -29.18 20.39 -2.58
CA VAL A 157 -28.87 20.25 -1.15
C VAL A 157 -30.09 20.63 -0.30
N LYS A 158 -30.76 21.74 -0.61
CA LYS A 158 -31.96 22.18 0.11
C LYS A 158 -33.06 21.09 0.07
N ARG A 159 -33.36 20.58 -1.13
CA ARG A 159 -34.34 19.51 -1.34
C ARG A 159 -34.02 18.24 -0.56
N TYR A 160 -32.74 17.84 -0.49
CA TYR A 160 -32.32 16.68 0.28
C TYR A 160 -32.65 16.82 1.78
N TYR A 161 -32.35 17.97 2.38
CA TYR A 161 -32.61 18.21 3.80
C TYR A 161 -34.09 18.47 4.11
N GLU A 162 -34.89 18.95 3.15
CA GLU A 162 -36.35 19.02 3.26
C GLU A 162 -36.95 17.61 3.29
N ASN A 163 -36.59 16.76 2.32
CA ASN A 163 -37.06 15.37 2.25
C ASN A 163 -36.62 14.55 3.48
N LYS A 164 -35.37 14.73 3.93
CA LYS A 164 -34.87 14.05 5.11
C LYS A 164 -35.65 14.42 6.37
N ARG A 165 -35.95 15.71 6.57
CA ARG A 165 -36.77 16.17 7.70
C ARG A 165 -38.20 15.65 7.64
N SER A 166 -38.82 15.66 6.45
CA SER A 166 -40.16 15.11 6.21
C SER A 166 -40.26 13.62 6.56
N CYS A 167 -39.20 12.85 6.28
CA CYS A 167 -39.15 11.42 6.54
C CYS A 167 -38.80 11.05 7.99
N GLU A 168 -38.28 12.01 8.77
CA GLU A 168 -37.98 11.85 10.21
C GLU A 168 -39.17 12.28 11.12
N THR A 169 -40.21 12.91 10.56
CA THR A 169 -41.43 13.38 11.26
C THR A 169 -42.66 12.46 11.11
N LEU A 170 -42.53 11.31 10.46
CA LEU A 170 -43.53 10.23 10.38
C LEU A 170 -43.03 9.02 11.17
#